data_AF-A0A1H0PXW2-F1
#
_entry.id   AF-A0A1H0PXW2-F1
#
_cell.length_a   1.000
_cell.length_b   1.000
_cell.length_c   1.000
_cell.angle_alpha   90.00
_cell.angle_beta   90.00
_cell.angle_gamma   90.00
#
_symmetry.space_group_name_H-M   'P 1'
#
loop_
_entity.id
_entity.type
_entity.pdbx_description
1 polymer ?
#
loop_
_entity_poly.entity_id
_entity_poly.type
_entity_poly.pdbx_seq_one_letter_code
_entity_poly.pdbx_strand_id
1 'polypeptide(L)'
;MEHSHTKTSHYFLRAIILLGFAMLIVYLVKTDSLIFYIAPHMQKYVEYSSILLYAIAIYQVYLGINSIWGKNSASSCGCEHPPSKSPVKNTIAYSLFILPLCLGFLLPSTAMSSSLADKKGMNLTTSVAAKNITKQLAASTVSLDNSVQQTTASTLSSPTPIPTIEPSPVKESNQSGSEASATKSQTTQSDNTVTSAPSDEQLQKMFKAPDEFSEDFSKMGLILYKRDLITVKPEIYMEVLSTIDLFKENFIGKKIELTGFVYREKELKTNQIIVGRFAVSCCSADASPYGVLTEFPTANNLAKDSWVKVTGTIEKGNYNDNDIFKIHATKIEKIPSPKSPYVYPNFDPLPELNKNE
;
A
#
# COMPACT_ATOMS: atom_id res chain seq x y z
N MET A 1 50.90 -1.47 21.46
CA MET A 1 50.43 -2.63 20.66
C MET A 1 48.91 -2.85 20.79
N GLU A 2 48.26 -2.49 21.91
CA GLU A 2 46.81 -2.70 22.10
C GLU A 2 45.89 -1.86 21.17
N HIS A 3 46.33 -0.67 20.76
CA HIS A 3 45.54 0.22 19.90
C HIS A 3 45.48 -0.18 18.42
N SER A 4 46.38 -1.03 17.91
CA SER A 4 46.32 -1.53 16.51
C SER A 4 45.34 -2.69 16.39
N HIS A 5 45.33 -3.61 17.36
CA HIS A 5 44.42 -4.77 17.37
C HIS A 5 42.94 -4.36 17.40
N THR A 6 42.60 -3.30 18.13
CA THR A 6 41.22 -2.78 18.19
C THR A 6 40.74 -2.25 16.83
N LYS A 7 41.54 -1.46 16.13
CA LYS A 7 41.20 -0.94 14.78
C LYS A 7 41.02 -2.06 13.76
N THR A 8 41.95 -3.02 13.74
CA THR A 8 41.87 -4.19 12.86
C THR A 8 40.59 -5.00 13.11
N SER A 9 40.23 -5.26 14.38
CA SER A 9 39.01 -5.99 14.72
C SER A 9 37.74 -5.29 14.23
N HIS A 10 37.71 -3.94 14.21
CA HIS A 10 36.58 -3.19 13.70
C HIS A 10 36.38 -3.34 12.18
N TYR A 11 37.47 -3.40 11.39
CA TYR A 11 37.39 -3.63 9.94
C TYR A 11 36.81 -5.01 9.62
N PHE A 12 37.30 -6.06 10.30
CA PHE A 12 36.77 -7.42 10.10
C PHE A 12 35.32 -7.55 10.57
N LEU A 13 34.96 -6.97 11.72
CA LEU A 13 33.58 -7.03 12.21
C LEU A 13 32.60 -6.33 11.26
N ARG A 14 32.94 -5.14 10.76
CA ARG A 14 32.14 -4.43 9.76
C ARG A 14 32.05 -5.21 8.44
N ALA A 15 33.14 -5.83 7.99
CA ALA A 15 33.13 -6.66 6.80
C ALA A 15 32.21 -7.89 6.94
N ILE A 16 32.22 -8.56 8.10
CA ILE A 16 31.32 -9.70 8.39
C ILE A 16 29.85 -9.24 8.36
N ILE A 17 29.53 -8.10 8.96
CA ILE A 17 28.16 -7.56 8.97
C ILE A 17 27.69 -7.23 7.55
N LEU A 18 28.51 -6.54 6.75
CA LEU A 18 28.18 -6.19 5.37
C LEU A 18 28.03 -7.42 4.47
N LEU A 19 28.94 -8.38 4.61
CA LEU A 19 28.85 -9.66 3.91
C LEU A 19 27.57 -10.40 4.30
N GLY A 20 27.20 -10.38 5.58
CA GLY A 20 25.94 -10.94 6.08
C GLY A 20 24.72 -10.33 5.40
N PHE A 21 24.63 -9.00 5.33
CA PHE A 21 23.54 -8.32 4.62
C PHE A 21 23.53 -8.63 3.12
N ALA A 22 24.69 -8.64 2.46
CA ALA A 22 24.78 -9.01 1.05
C ALA A 22 24.29 -10.45 0.82
N MET A 23 24.71 -11.40 1.65
CA MET A 23 24.24 -12.79 1.59
C MET A 23 22.75 -12.91 1.88
N LEU A 24 22.22 -12.17 2.85
CA LEU A 24 20.79 -12.15 3.17
C LEU A 24 19.97 -11.69 1.95
N ILE A 25 20.39 -10.61 1.29
CA ILE A 25 19.71 -10.10 0.08
C ILE A 25 19.77 -11.15 -1.04
N VAL A 26 20.93 -11.75 -1.29
CA VAL A 26 21.08 -12.81 -2.30
C VAL A 26 20.19 -14.02 -1.98
N TYR A 27 20.08 -14.40 -0.70
CA TYR A 27 19.19 -15.46 -0.24
C TYR A 27 17.71 -15.13 -0.50
N LEU A 28 17.27 -13.90 -0.18
CA LEU A 28 15.90 -13.43 -0.41
C LEU A 28 15.54 -13.38 -1.91
N VAL A 29 16.50 -12.98 -2.76
CA VAL A 29 16.33 -12.97 -4.23
C VAL A 29 16.21 -14.41 -4.76
N LYS A 30 17.09 -15.33 -4.34
CA LYS A 30 17.10 -16.72 -4.83
C LYS A 30 15.89 -17.54 -4.39
N THR A 31 15.29 -17.20 -3.27
CA THR A 31 14.10 -17.89 -2.72
C THR A 31 12.79 -17.29 -3.20
N ASP A 32 12.83 -16.32 -4.14
CA ASP A 32 11.69 -15.50 -4.58
C ASP A 32 10.92 -14.84 -3.42
N SER A 33 11.51 -14.82 -2.22
CA SER A 33 10.88 -14.30 -1.01
C SER A 33 10.98 -12.78 -0.92
N LEU A 34 11.83 -12.15 -1.75
CA LEU A 34 11.97 -10.70 -1.81
C LEU A 34 10.65 -9.97 -2.09
N ILE A 35 9.75 -10.61 -2.86
CA ILE A 35 8.42 -10.06 -3.19
C ILE A 35 7.54 -9.86 -1.94
N PHE A 36 7.81 -10.57 -0.84
CA PHE A 36 7.06 -10.43 0.40
C PHE A 36 7.42 -9.17 1.19
N TYR A 37 8.54 -8.52 0.86
CA TYR A 37 9.09 -7.39 1.62
C TYR A 37 9.12 -6.09 0.82
N ILE A 38 9.39 -6.15 -0.48
CA ILE A 38 9.68 -4.96 -1.31
C ILE A 38 8.93 -5.04 -2.65
N ALA A 39 8.45 -3.89 -3.12
CA ALA A 39 7.74 -3.78 -4.39
C ALA A 39 8.64 -4.17 -5.60
N PRO A 40 8.09 -4.80 -6.66
CA PRO A 40 8.84 -5.27 -7.83
C PRO A 40 9.76 -4.23 -8.46
N HIS A 41 9.29 -2.99 -8.59
CA HIS A 41 10.07 -1.92 -9.20
C HIS A 41 11.28 -1.50 -8.35
N MET A 42 11.27 -1.78 -7.04
CA MET A 42 12.40 -1.52 -6.14
C MET A 42 13.40 -2.68 -6.06
N GLN A 43 13.01 -3.88 -6.52
CA GLN A 43 13.84 -5.09 -6.37
C GLN A 43 15.19 -4.97 -7.06
N LYS A 44 15.24 -4.33 -8.24
CA LYS A 44 16.49 -4.16 -8.98
C LYS A 44 17.52 -3.30 -8.25
N TYR A 45 17.08 -2.25 -7.57
CA TYR A 45 17.98 -1.43 -6.76
C TYR A 45 18.53 -2.21 -5.56
N VAL A 46 17.68 -3.01 -4.92
CA VAL A 46 18.09 -3.88 -3.80
C VAL A 46 19.08 -4.95 -4.27
N GLU A 47 18.85 -5.54 -5.44
CA GLU A 47 19.75 -6.50 -6.08
C GLU A 47 21.13 -5.88 -6.32
N TYR A 48 21.19 -4.69 -6.94
CA TYR A 48 22.46 -3.97 -7.16
C TYR A 48 23.11 -3.53 -5.84
N SER A 49 22.33 -3.19 -4.81
CA SER A 49 22.86 -2.86 -3.49
C SER A 49 23.66 -4.02 -2.88
N SER A 50 23.27 -5.27 -3.14
CA SER A 50 23.99 -6.44 -2.61
C SER A 50 25.40 -6.56 -3.21
N ILE A 51 25.56 -6.24 -4.50
CA ILE A 51 26.85 -6.21 -5.20
C ILE A 51 27.72 -5.09 -4.62
N LEU A 52 27.14 -3.91 -4.39
CA LEU A 52 27.84 -2.79 -3.77
C LEU A 52 28.30 -3.11 -2.35
N LEU A 53 27.40 -3.67 -1.51
CA LEU A 53 27.73 -4.08 -0.14
C LEU A 53 28.83 -5.14 -0.12
N TYR A 54 28.80 -6.09 -1.06
CA TYR A 54 29.84 -7.09 -1.22
C TYR A 54 31.20 -6.49 -1.60
N ALA A 55 31.23 -5.54 -2.54
CA ALA A 55 32.46 -4.84 -2.90
C ALA A 55 33.05 -4.03 -1.72
N ILE A 56 32.19 -3.34 -0.96
CA ILE A 56 32.61 -2.62 0.25
C ILE A 56 33.13 -3.60 1.32
N ALA A 57 32.50 -4.77 1.48
CA ALA A 57 32.98 -5.79 2.42
C ALA A 57 34.39 -6.29 2.05
N ILE A 58 34.65 -6.57 0.77
CA ILE A 58 35.99 -6.95 0.28
C ILE A 58 37.01 -5.83 0.56
N TYR A 59 36.64 -4.58 0.28
CA TYR A 59 37.51 -3.44 0.54
C TYR A 59 37.84 -3.27 2.03
N GLN A 60 36.88 -3.52 2.93
CA GLN A 60 37.13 -3.50 4.37
C GLN A 60 38.04 -4.64 4.84
N VAL A 61 37.92 -5.83 4.25
CA VAL A 61 38.87 -6.93 4.50
C VAL A 61 40.27 -6.53 4.03
N TYR A 62 40.39 -5.92 2.85
CA TYR A 62 41.67 -5.41 2.33
C TYR A 62 42.30 -4.37 3.27
N LEU A 63 41.52 -3.40 3.77
CA LEU A 63 41.99 -2.43 4.77
C LEU A 63 42.39 -3.10 6.09
N GLY A 64 41.63 -4.10 6.54
CA GLY A 64 41.96 -4.90 7.72
C GLY A 64 43.30 -5.62 7.59
N ILE A 65 43.56 -6.25 6.44
CA ILE A 65 44.82 -6.93 6.13
C ILE A 65 45.97 -5.92 6.01
N ASN A 66 45.78 -4.81 5.29
CA ASN A 66 46.79 -3.77 5.14
C ASN A 66 47.15 -3.10 6.49
N SER A 67 46.17 -2.97 7.39
CA SER A 67 46.39 -2.51 8.77
C SER A 67 47.20 -3.49 9.61
N ILE A 68 47.19 -4.79 9.29
CA ILE A 68 48.02 -5.81 9.95
C ILE A 68 49.45 -5.79 9.39
N TRP A 69 49.61 -5.63 8.07
CA TRP A 69 50.91 -5.73 7.39
C TRP A 69 51.74 -4.45 7.33
N GLY A 70 51.21 -3.32 7.79
CA GLY A 70 52.03 -2.14 8.07
C GLY A 70 52.53 -1.41 6.83
N LYS A 71 51.67 -0.55 6.28
CA LYS A 71 52.07 0.77 5.76
C LYS A 71 51.11 1.82 6.31
N ASN A 72 51.62 2.66 7.21
CA ASN A 72 50.98 3.91 7.59
C ASN A 72 51.04 4.85 6.39
N SER A 73 50.09 4.73 5.47
CA SER A 73 49.87 5.76 4.44
C SER A 73 48.48 6.32 4.64
N ALA A 74 48.47 7.41 5.41
CA ALA A 74 47.37 8.33 5.49
C ALA A 74 47.07 8.86 4.08
N SER A 75 45.96 8.39 3.53
CA SER A 75 45.06 9.22 2.74
C SER A 75 43.66 8.69 3.04
N SER A 76 43.22 8.94 4.28
CA SER A 76 41.82 8.78 4.64
C SER A 76 41.06 9.82 3.83
N CYS A 77 40.34 9.41 2.79
CA CYS A 77 39.18 10.19 2.36
C CYS A 77 38.38 10.48 3.64
N GLY A 78 38.16 11.76 3.95
CA GLY A 78 37.81 12.28 5.28
C GLY A 78 36.41 11.93 5.80
N CYS A 79 35.92 10.73 5.52
CA CYS A 79 34.58 10.27 5.87
C CYS A 79 34.58 9.15 6.92
N GLU A 80 35.74 8.75 7.48
CA GLU A 80 35.79 7.66 8.45
C GLU A 80 35.62 8.17 9.88
N HIS A 81 34.43 7.95 10.45
CA HIS A 81 34.19 8.21 11.87
C HIS A 81 34.99 7.22 12.72
N PRO A 82 35.95 7.69 13.55
CA PRO A 82 36.74 6.80 14.38
C PRO A 82 35.83 6.07 15.39
N PRO A 83 36.06 4.77 15.63
CA PRO A 83 35.28 4.02 16.62
C PRO A 83 35.45 4.65 18.01
N SER A 84 34.40 4.58 18.82
CA SER A 84 34.45 5.12 20.18
C SER A 84 35.47 4.33 21.01
N LYS A 85 36.15 5.01 21.94
CA LYS A 85 37.04 4.34 22.91
C LYS A 85 36.29 3.42 23.88
N SER A 86 34.95 3.55 23.98
CA SER A 86 34.12 2.75 24.87
C SER A 86 33.67 1.45 24.19
N PRO A 87 34.01 0.26 24.75
CA PRO A 87 33.59 -1.02 24.19
C PRO A 87 32.07 -1.22 24.26
N VAL A 88 31.41 -0.65 25.28
CA VAL A 88 29.95 -0.68 25.43
C VAL A 88 29.27 0.07 24.29
N LYS A 89 29.74 1.29 23.95
CA LYS A 89 29.18 2.07 22.84
C LYS A 89 29.32 1.35 21.50
N ASN A 90 30.47 0.73 21.26
CA ASN A 90 30.70 -0.04 20.04
C ASN A 90 29.80 -1.29 20.00
N THR A 91 29.63 -1.98 21.12
CA THR A 91 28.74 -3.15 21.22
C THR A 91 27.29 -2.78 20.91
N ILE A 92 26.78 -1.69 21.48
CA ILE A 92 25.43 -1.18 21.18
C ILE A 92 25.30 -0.85 19.70
N ALA A 93 26.28 -0.14 19.13
CA ALA A 93 26.28 0.22 17.72
C ALA A 93 26.25 -1.00 16.79
N TYR A 94 27.08 -2.02 17.03
CA TYR A 94 27.07 -3.23 16.20
C TYR A 94 25.84 -4.10 16.43
N SER A 95 25.33 -4.16 17.66
CA SER A 95 24.09 -4.89 17.97
C SER A 95 22.90 -4.37 17.15
N LEU A 96 22.86 -3.06 16.86
CA LEU A 96 21.83 -2.45 16.03
C LEU A 96 21.81 -2.98 14.59
N PHE A 97 22.94 -3.44 14.07
CA PHE A 97 23.05 -4.03 12.72
C PHE A 97 22.95 -5.56 12.73
N ILE A 98 23.49 -6.21 13.76
CA ILE A 98 23.44 -7.66 13.90
C ILE A 98 22.01 -8.14 14.17
N LEU A 99 21.22 -7.39 14.95
CA LEU A 99 19.85 -7.77 15.28
C LEU A 99 18.95 -7.89 14.03
N PRO A 100 18.83 -6.88 13.13
CA PRO A 100 18.09 -7.03 11.87
C PRO A 100 18.61 -8.16 10.99
N LEU A 101 19.93 -8.38 10.95
CA LEU A 101 20.53 -9.45 10.18
C LEU A 101 20.11 -10.84 10.70
N CYS A 102 20.19 -11.04 12.02
CA CYS A 102 19.71 -12.27 12.66
C CYS A 102 18.21 -12.47 12.43
N LEU A 103 17.40 -11.42 12.62
CA LEU A 103 15.95 -11.49 12.38
C LEU A 103 15.64 -11.88 10.93
N GLY A 104 16.41 -11.37 9.95
CA GLY A 104 16.23 -11.72 8.55
C GLY A 104 16.47 -13.20 8.22
N PHE A 105 17.34 -13.89 8.97
CA PHE A 105 17.58 -15.33 8.81
C PHE A 105 16.69 -16.20 9.70
N LEU A 106 16.27 -15.69 10.86
CA LEU A 106 15.47 -16.45 11.83
C LEU A 106 13.97 -16.40 11.55
N LEU A 107 13.46 -15.30 10.99
CA LEU A 107 12.03 -15.14 10.74
C LEU A 107 11.63 -15.81 9.41
N PRO A 108 10.52 -16.55 9.38
CA PRO A 108 10.02 -17.14 8.14
C PRO A 108 9.56 -16.05 7.17
N SER A 109 9.82 -16.25 5.87
CA SER A 109 9.32 -15.38 4.82
C SER A 109 7.84 -15.67 4.53
N THR A 110 6.96 -15.00 5.28
CA THR A 110 5.51 -15.10 5.09
C THR A 110 4.92 -13.78 4.62
N ALA A 111 3.89 -13.86 3.80
CA ALA A 111 3.03 -12.74 3.46
C ALA A 111 2.40 -12.12 4.72
N MET A 112 2.11 -10.82 4.68
CA MET A 112 1.30 -10.18 5.72
C MET A 112 -0.06 -10.87 5.84
N SER A 113 -0.35 -11.41 7.02
CA SER A 113 -1.64 -12.03 7.31
C SER A 113 -2.70 -10.99 7.63
N SER A 114 -3.96 -11.43 7.59
CA SER A 114 -5.14 -10.66 7.97
C SER A 114 -5.11 -10.07 9.39
N SER A 115 -4.22 -10.55 10.27
CA SER A 115 -3.95 -9.92 11.56
C SER A 115 -3.40 -8.50 11.45
N LEU A 116 -2.71 -8.15 10.36
CA LEU A 116 -2.32 -6.77 10.10
C LEU A 116 -3.54 -5.91 9.74
N ALA A 117 -4.53 -6.49 9.06
CA ALA A 117 -5.81 -5.82 8.81
C ALA A 117 -6.59 -5.58 10.11
N ASP A 118 -6.54 -6.48 11.09
CA ASP A 118 -7.13 -6.25 12.42
C ASP A 118 -6.54 -5.00 13.12
N LYS A 119 -5.28 -4.66 12.82
CA LYS A 119 -4.58 -3.51 13.42
C LYS A 119 -4.71 -2.22 12.61
N LYS A 120 -4.76 -2.31 11.28
CA LYS A 120 -4.83 -1.14 10.38
C LYS A 120 -6.27 -0.79 9.95
N GLY A 121 -7.21 -1.72 10.03
CA GLY A 121 -8.57 -1.62 9.45
C GLY A 121 -8.55 -1.77 7.93
N MET A 122 -9.60 -2.33 7.32
CA MET A 122 -9.70 -2.48 5.86
C MET A 122 -10.13 -1.18 5.18
N ASN A 123 -9.50 -0.83 4.04
CA ASN A 123 -10.01 0.24 3.18
C ASN A 123 -11.09 -0.31 2.23
N LEU A 124 -12.35 0.09 2.47
CA LEU A 124 -13.50 -0.27 1.63
C LEU A 124 -13.99 0.89 0.74
N THR A 125 -13.56 2.13 1.03
CA THR A 125 -13.71 3.31 0.15
C THR A 125 -12.46 3.45 -0.71
N THR A 126 -12.39 2.61 -1.73
CA THR A 126 -11.20 2.37 -2.56
C THR A 126 -10.76 3.59 -3.36
N SER A 127 -11.68 4.48 -3.77
CA SER A 127 -11.34 5.73 -4.47
C SER A 127 -10.57 6.71 -3.59
N VAL A 128 -11.02 6.92 -2.35
CA VAL A 128 -10.36 7.80 -1.36
C VAL A 128 -8.99 7.24 -0.97
N ALA A 129 -8.92 5.93 -0.72
CA ALA A 129 -7.66 5.26 -0.40
C ALA A 129 -6.63 5.37 -1.54
N ALA A 130 -7.04 5.17 -2.80
CA ALA A 130 -6.14 5.34 -3.94
C ALA A 130 -5.65 6.79 -4.11
N LYS A 131 -6.54 7.78 -3.96
CA LYS A 131 -6.15 9.20 -4.04
C LYS A 131 -5.07 9.56 -3.01
N ASN A 132 -5.18 9.02 -1.80
CA ASN A 132 -4.16 9.20 -0.76
C ASN A 132 -2.83 8.53 -1.11
N ILE A 133 -2.87 7.32 -1.67
CA ILE A 133 -1.67 6.58 -2.10
C ILE A 133 -0.96 7.31 -3.25
N THR A 134 -1.69 7.74 -4.28
CA THR A 134 -1.14 8.50 -5.41
C THR A 134 -0.54 9.83 -4.95
N LYS A 135 -1.21 10.55 -4.03
CA LYS A 135 -0.69 11.80 -3.46
C LYS A 135 0.60 11.57 -2.66
N GLN A 136 0.67 10.49 -1.88
CA GLN A 136 1.87 10.12 -1.12
C GLN A 136 3.05 9.77 -2.03
N LEU A 137 2.79 9.12 -3.17
CA LEU A 137 3.84 8.78 -4.14
C LEU A 137 4.31 10.02 -4.91
N ALA A 138 3.39 10.90 -5.31
CA ALA A 138 3.73 12.19 -5.93
C ALA A 138 4.54 13.11 -5.00
N ALA A 139 4.22 13.13 -3.70
CA ALA A 139 5.01 13.88 -2.71
C ALA A 139 6.42 13.29 -2.52
N SER A 140 6.56 11.97 -2.65
CA SER A 140 7.85 11.27 -2.55
C SER A 140 8.74 11.52 -3.77
N THR A 141 8.16 11.70 -4.97
CA THR A 141 8.93 12.04 -6.19
C THR A 141 9.34 13.51 -6.24
N VAL A 142 8.54 14.44 -5.71
CA VAL A 142 8.89 15.88 -5.63
C VAL A 142 10.05 16.13 -4.63
N SER A 143 10.22 15.25 -3.64
CA SER A 143 11.29 15.35 -2.65
C SER A 143 12.70 15.04 -3.22
N LEU A 144 12.80 14.47 -4.42
CA LEU A 144 14.08 14.20 -5.09
C LEU A 144 14.58 15.38 -5.94
N ASP A 145 13.71 16.30 -6.35
CA ASP A 145 14.09 17.47 -7.16
C ASP A 145 14.58 18.63 -6.29
N ASN A 146 14.02 18.79 -5.07
CA ASN A 146 14.41 19.84 -4.14
C ASN A 146 15.74 19.59 -3.39
N SER A 147 16.40 18.43 -3.58
CA SER A 147 17.68 18.13 -2.91
C SER A 147 18.90 18.80 -3.57
N VAL A 148 18.74 19.51 -4.70
CA VAL A 148 19.85 20.20 -5.38
C VAL A 148 19.95 21.70 -5.01
N GLN A 149 18.98 22.26 -4.27
CA GLN A 149 18.99 23.70 -4.04
C GLN A 149 18.54 24.12 -2.64
N GLN A 150 19.23 23.65 -1.60
CA GLN A 150 19.16 24.33 -0.30
C GLN A 150 20.41 24.11 0.57
N THR A 151 21.57 24.48 0.05
CA THR A 151 22.66 25.03 0.89
C THR A 151 22.58 26.55 0.83
N THR A 152 21.90 27.16 1.80
CA THR A 152 22.35 28.36 2.52
C THR A 152 21.27 28.84 3.50
N ALA A 153 21.75 29.26 4.68
CA ALA A 153 21.09 30.03 5.73
C ALA A 153 20.12 29.29 6.68
N SER A 154 20.72 28.64 7.66
CA SER A 154 20.20 28.53 9.03
C SER A 154 20.02 29.90 9.67
N THR A 155 18.88 30.17 10.30
CA THR A 155 18.85 30.94 11.55
C THR A 155 17.61 30.61 12.39
N LEU A 156 17.89 30.43 13.68
CA LEU A 156 17.03 30.13 14.82
C LEU A 156 15.80 31.04 14.94
N SER A 157 14.68 30.49 15.44
CA SER A 157 14.13 30.80 16.80
C SER A 157 12.70 30.27 16.97
N SER A 158 12.47 29.46 18.01
CA SER A 158 11.18 29.33 18.72
C SER A 158 11.21 30.33 19.91
N PRO A 159 10.09 30.70 20.58
CA PRO A 159 9.21 29.77 21.30
C PRO A 159 7.70 30.11 21.33
N THR A 160 6.90 29.13 21.78
CA THR A 160 5.50 29.20 22.25
C THR A 160 5.37 30.14 23.48
N PRO A 161 4.16 30.64 23.84
CA PRO A 161 3.29 29.86 24.75
C PRO A 161 1.74 30.04 24.55
N ILE A 162 1.00 29.03 25.02
CA ILE A 162 -0.44 28.96 25.37
C ILE A 162 -0.60 29.56 26.80
N PRO A 163 -1.71 30.23 27.25
CA PRO A 163 -2.93 29.51 27.64
C PRO A 163 -4.32 30.22 27.77
N THR A 164 -5.36 29.36 27.93
CA THR A 164 -6.58 29.49 28.78
C THR A 164 -7.91 30.07 28.22
N ILE A 165 -8.82 29.15 27.84
CA ILE A 165 -10.16 28.78 28.41
C ILE A 165 -11.16 29.86 28.92
N GLU A 166 -12.37 29.85 28.27
CA GLU A 166 -13.79 30.11 28.69
C GLU A 166 -14.29 31.49 29.20
N PRO A 167 -15.63 31.73 29.26
CA PRO A 167 -16.78 31.12 28.55
C PRO A 167 -17.76 32.16 27.92
N SER A 168 -18.80 31.64 27.24
CA SER A 168 -19.94 32.33 26.61
C SER A 168 -20.78 33.24 27.54
N PRO A 169 -21.74 34.02 27.00
CA PRO A 169 -23.12 33.53 27.08
C PRO A 169 -24.01 33.77 25.85
N VAL A 170 -25.09 32.99 25.89
CA VAL A 170 -26.24 32.82 25.01
C VAL A 170 -27.14 34.07 24.92
N LYS A 171 -27.84 34.24 23.78
CA LYS A 171 -29.22 34.74 23.79
C LYS A 171 -30.07 34.15 22.67
N GLU A 172 -31.17 33.51 23.10
CA GLU A 172 -32.32 33.00 22.35
C GLU A 172 -33.09 34.10 21.58
N SER A 173 -33.73 33.71 20.47
CA SER A 173 -35.19 33.80 20.33
C SER A 173 -35.75 33.10 19.07
N ASN A 174 -36.66 32.14 19.34
CA ASN A 174 -37.91 31.69 18.67
C ASN A 174 -38.41 32.49 17.44
N GLN A 175 -39.18 31.95 16.46
CA GLN A 175 -40.34 31.03 16.49
C GLN A 175 -40.70 30.63 15.02
N SER A 176 -40.95 29.34 14.72
CA SER A 176 -42.25 28.67 14.43
C SER A 176 -43.13 29.20 13.27
N GLY A 177 -43.47 28.30 12.34
CA GLY A 177 -44.55 28.44 11.36
C GLY A 177 -44.76 27.15 10.56
N SER A 178 -45.79 26.39 10.92
CA SER A 178 -46.29 25.17 10.28
C SER A 178 -47.45 25.53 9.37
N GLU A 179 -47.59 24.89 8.19
CA GLU A 179 -48.90 24.62 7.57
C GLU A 179 -48.82 23.55 6.46
N ALA A 180 -49.96 22.91 6.22
CA ALA A 180 -50.13 21.57 5.66
C ALA A 180 -50.73 21.55 4.24
N SER A 181 -50.71 20.34 3.65
CA SER A 181 -51.66 19.78 2.66
C SER A 181 -51.72 20.34 1.24
N ALA A 182 -51.48 19.47 0.24
CA ALA A 182 -52.52 19.04 -0.71
C ALA A 182 -52.04 17.94 -1.66
N THR A 183 -52.81 16.86 -1.67
CA THR A 183 -52.89 15.75 -2.64
C THR A 183 -53.10 16.22 -4.08
N LYS A 184 -52.42 15.58 -5.04
CA LYS A 184 -53.04 15.28 -6.35
C LYS A 184 -52.46 14.01 -6.96
N SER A 185 -53.33 13.01 -7.06
CA SER A 185 -53.17 11.79 -7.84
C SER A 185 -53.07 12.12 -9.33
N GLN A 186 -52.18 11.43 -10.06
CA GLN A 186 -52.44 11.06 -11.45
C GLN A 186 -51.74 9.73 -11.78
N THR A 187 -52.57 8.80 -12.23
CA THR A 187 -52.28 7.46 -12.70
C THR A 187 -51.63 7.48 -14.08
N THR A 188 -50.98 6.36 -14.41
CA THR A 188 -50.60 5.84 -15.75
C THR A 188 -49.46 6.53 -16.47
N GLN A 189 -48.32 5.85 -16.55
CA GLN A 189 -47.96 5.09 -17.76
C GLN A 189 -46.89 4.04 -17.40
N SER A 190 -47.21 2.78 -17.65
CA SER A 190 -46.25 1.69 -17.73
C SER A 190 -45.37 1.94 -18.94
N ASP A 191 -44.10 2.28 -18.71
CA ASP A 191 -43.11 2.35 -19.76
C ASP A 191 -42.29 1.05 -19.75
N ASN A 192 -42.50 0.24 -20.78
CA ASN A 192 -41.68 -0.92 -21.10
C ASN A 192 -40.26 -0.42 -21.41
N THR A 193 -39.38 -0.47 -20.43
CA THR A 193 -37.95 -0.23 -20.64
C THR A 193 -37.34 -1.47 -21.30
N VAL A 194 -37.38 -1.47 -22.63
CA VAL A 194 -36.40 -2.18 -23.44
C VAL A 194 -35.04 -1.62 -23.02
N THR A 195 -34.23 -2.44 -22.36
CA THR A 195 -32.84 -2.12 -22.01
C THR A 195 -32.01 -2.06 -23.31
N SER A 196 -32.11 -0.96 -24.05
CA SER A 196 -31.10 -0.62 -25.05
C SER A 196 -29.83 -0.16 -24.32
N ALA A 197 -28.68 -0.63 -24.78
CA ALA A 197 -27.41 -0.16 -24.27
C ALA A 197 -27.33 1.39 -24.40
N PRO A 198 -26.80 2.11 -23.39
CA PRO A 198 -26.69 3.56 -23.43
C PRO A 198 -25.82 4.01 -24.62
N SER A 199 -26.19 5.13 -25.24
CA SER A 199 -25.38 5.71 -26.34
C SER A 199 -24.01 6.19 -25.84
N ASP A 200 -23.03 6.34 -26.73
CA ASP A 200 -21.67 6.78 -26.34
C ASP A 200 -21.68 8.16 -25.65
N GLU A 201 -22.60 9.07 -26.02
CA GLU A 201 -22.77 10.36 -25.34
C GLU A 201 -23.35 10.22 -23.92
N GLN A 202 -24.26 9.27 -23.70
CA GLN A 202 -24.82 8.99 -22.38
C GLN A 202 -23.76 8.36 -21.47
N LEU A 203 -22.95 7.46 -22.02
CA LEU A 203 -21.81 6.87 -21.32
C LEU A 203 -20.79 7.92 -20.86
N GLN A 204 -20.43 8.86 -21.72
CA GLN A 204 -19.51 9.95 -21.33
C GLN A 204 -20.05 10.81 -20.18
N LYS A 205 -21.36 11.06 -20.14
CA LYS A 205 -21.99 11.79 -19.04
C LYS A 205 -21.97 11.01 -17.73
N MET A 206 -22.17 9.69 -17.78
CA MET A 206 -22.11 8.82 -16.60
C MET A 206 -20.71 8.83 -15.96
N PHE A 207 -19.65 8.86 -16.76
CA PHE A 207 -18.26 8.76 -16.29
C PHE A 207 -17.51 10.10 -16.31
N LYS A 208 -18.19 11.22 -16.02
CA LYS A 208 -17.53 12.54 -15.97
C LYS A 208 -16.57 12.64 -14.77
N ALA A 209 -15.30 12.96 -15.04
CA ALA A 209 -14.29 13.12 -14.00
C ALA A 209 -14.65 14.30 -13.07
N PRO A 210 -14.62 14.11 -11.73
CA PRO A 210 -14.84 15.20 -10.78
C PRO A 210 -13.65 16.16 -10.68
N ASP A 211 -12.44 15.69 -11.00
CA ASP A 211 -11.20 16.46 -11.00
C ASP A 211 -10.21 15.91 -12.04
N GLU A 212 -9.15 16.67 -12.35
CA GLU A 212 -8.12 16.32 -13.33
C GLU A 212 -7.40 15.00 -12.99
N PHE A 213 -7.22 14.70 -11.71
CA PHE A 213 -6.60 13.45 -11.25
C PHE A 213 -7.49 12.22 -11.46
N SER A 214 -8.75 12.43 -11.84
CA SER A 214 -9.75 11.37 -12.04
C SER A 214 -10.02 11.04 -13.50
N GLU A 215 -9.36 11.71 -14.45
CA GLU A 215 -9.55 11.49 -15.88
C GLU A 215 -9.26 10.05 -16.31
N ASP A 216 -8.21 9.45 -15.77
CA ASP A 216 -7.87 8.07 -16.10
C ASP A 216 -8.90 7.08 -15.54
N PHE A 217 -9.44 7.35 -14.34
CA PHE A 217 -10.56 6.57 -13.79
C PHE A 217 -11.83 6.71 -14.63
N SER A 218 -12.09 7.87 -15.22
CA SER A 218 -13.21 8.09 -16.16
C SER A 218 -13.07 7.25 -17.42
N LYS A 219 -11.89 7.29 -18.06
CA LYS A 219 -11.61 6.45 -19.25
C LYS A 219 -11.73 4.97 -18.91
N MET A 220 -11.21 4.57 -17.74
CA MET A 220 -11.40 3.23 -17.19
C MET A 220 -12.86 2.86 -17.03
N GLY A 221 -13.66 3.77 -16.47
CA GLY A 221 -15.08 3.57 -16.23
C GLY A 221 -15.83 3.22 -17.53
N LEU A 222 -15.55 3.97 -18.60
CA LEU A 222 -16.11 3.72 -19.93
C LEU A 222 -15.75 2.33 -20.48
N ILE A 223 -14.49 1.93 -20.36
CA ILE A 223 -14.00 0.64 -20.86
C ILE A 223 -14.61 -0.51 -20.04
N LEU A 224 -14.57 -0.40 -18.71
CA LEU A 224 -15.07 -1.42 -17.80
C LEU A 224 -16.58 -1.61 -17.93
N TYR A 225 -17.34 -0.53 -18.12
CA TYR A 225 -18.79 -0.61 -18.21
C TYR A 225 -19.27 -1.39 -19.45
N LYS A 226 -18.51 -1.35 -20.55
CA LYS A 226 -18.80 -2.10 -21.78
C LYS A 226 -18.55 -3.60 -21.65
N ARG A 227 -17.94 -4.08 -20.55
CA ARG A 227 -17.66 -5.50 -20.32
C ARG A 227 -18.86 -6.22 -19.71
N ASP A 228 -19.08 -7.45 -20.16
CA ASP A 228 -20.08 -8.35 -19.57
C ASP A 228 -19.67 -8.84 -18.18
N LEU A 229 -18.37 -9.03 -17.97
CA LEU A 229 -17.74 -9.39 -16.70
C LEU A 229 -16.51 -8.52 -16.47
N ILE A 230 -16.49 -7.83 -15.34
CA ILE A 230 -15.34 -7.02 -14.92
C ILE A 230 -14.36 -7.93 -14.17
N THR A 231 -13.31 -8.38 -14.84
CA THR A 231 -12.23 -9.17 -14.21
C THR A 231 -11.19 -8.25 -13.58
N VAL A 232 -11.05 -8.31 -12.26
CA VAL A 232 -10.08 -7.53 -11.48
C VAL A 232 -8.75 -8.28 -11.44
N LYS A 233 -7.81 -7.86 -12.29
CA LYS A 233 -6.45 -8.40 -12.36
C LYS A 233 -5.54 -7.76 -11.29
N PRO A 234 -4.51 -8.46 -10.78
CA PRO A 234 -3.57 -7.91 -9.79
C PRO A 234 -2.88 -6.60 -10.22
N GLU A 235 -2.58 -6.46 -11.51
CA GLU A 235 -1.81 -5.34 -12.10
C GLU A 235 -2.60 -4.03 -12.18
N ILE A 236 -3.92 -4.11 -12.07
CA ILE A 236 -4.87 -2.98 -12.11
C ILE A 236 -5.90 -3.11 -10.98
N TYR A 237 -5.58 -3.86 -9.92
CA TYR A 237 -6.53 -4.22 -8.88
C TYR A 237 -7.04 -2.98 -8.15
N MET A 238 -6.12 -2.09 -7.79
CA MET A 238 -6.44 -0.87 -7.06
C MET A 238 -7.27 0.05 -7.96
N GLU A 239 -6.85 0.23 -9.20
CA GLU A 239 -7.45 1.16 -10.13
C GLU A 239 -8.87 0.73 -10.50
N VAL A 240 -9.11 -0.57 -10.74
CA VAL A 240 -10.44 -1.08 -11.07
C VAL A 240 -11.40 -0.87 -9.90
N LEU A 241 -11.00 -1.20 -8.68
CA LEU A 241 -11.87 -1.00 -7.52
C LEU A 241 -12.06 0.49 -7.21
N SER A 242 -11.06 1.35 -7.42
CA SER A 242 -11.20 2.81 -7.30
C SER A 242 -12.16 3.39 -8.32
N THR A 243 -12.06 2.99 -9.59
CA THR A 243 -12.99 3.40 -10.63
C THR A 243 -14.41 2.99 -10.29
N ILE A 244 -14.60 1.74 -9.84
CA ILE A 244 -15.93 1.26 -9.46
C ILE A 244 -16.46 2.06 -8.28
N ASP A 245 -15.67 2.34 -7.23
CA ASP A 245 -16.13 3.13 -6.09
C ASP A 245 -16.43 4.59 -6.46
N LEU A 246 -15.61 5.20 -7.32
CA LEU A 246 -15.80 6.57 -7.79
C LEU A 246 -17.09 6.72 -8.61
N PHE A 247 -17.41 5.72 -9.44
CA PHE A 247 -18.60 5.71 -10.30
C PHE A 247 -19.62 4.64 -9.87
N LYS A 248 -19.70 4.35 -8.56
CA LYS A 248 -20.45 3.21 -8.00
C LYS A 248 -21.88 3.09 -8.47
N GLU A 249 -22.56 4.22 -8.57
CA GLU A 249 -23.94 4.32 -9.04
C GLU A 249 -24.13 3.74 -10.45
N ASN A 250 -23.14 3.93 -11.33
CA ASN A 250 -23.21 3.41 -12.69
C ASN A 250 -22.93 1.90 -12.74
N PHE A 251 -22.14 1.37 -11.82
CA PHE A 251 -21.72 -0.04 -11.85
C PHE A 251 -22.71 -1.00 -11.16
N ILE A 252 -23.76 -0.51 -10.52
CA ILE A 252 -24.77 -1.37 -9.88
C ILE A 252 -25.38 -2.34 -10.90
N GLY A 253 -25.42 -3.62 -10.53
CA GLY A 253 -25.94 -4.69 -11.39
C GLY A 253 -24.91 -5.29 -12.36
N LYS A 254 -23.72 -4.70 -12.51
CA LYS A 254 -22.64 -5.29 -13.32
C LYS A 254 -22.01 -6.49 -12.61
N LYS A 255 -21.54 -7.45 -13.40
CA LYS A 255 -20.82 -8.63 -12.90
C LYS A 255 -19.35 -8.29 -12.68
N ILE A 256 -18.79 -8.82 -11.60
CA ILE A 256 -17.39 -8.64 -11.22
C ILE A 256 -16.79 -9.96 -10.78
N GLU A 257 -15.52 -10.16 -11.12
CA GLU A 257 -14.69 -11.26 -10.62
C GLU A 257 -13.39 -10.73 -10.03
N LEU A 258 -13.04 -11.13 -8.81
CA LEU A 258 -11.79 -10.74 -8.18
C LEU A 258 -11.20 -11.84 -7.30
N THR A 259 -9.90 -11.73 -7.00
CA THR A 259 -9.21 -12.64 -6.07
C THR A 259 -8.64 -11.88 -4.87
N GLY A 260 -8.79 -12.46 -3.69
CA GLY A 260 -8.29 -11.87 -2.45
C GLY A 260 -8.25 -12.88 -1.30
N PHE A 261 -7.61 -12.50 -0.21
CA PHE A 261 -7.69 -13.24 1.03
C PHE A 261 -9.01 -12.91 1.75
N VAL A 262 -9.55 -13.89 2.46
CA VAL A 262 -10.74 -13.74 3.29
C VAL A 262 -10.36 -13.09 4.62
N TYR A 263 -11.06 -12.01 4.92
CA TYR A 263 -10.97 -11.30 6.18
C TYR A 263 -12.36 -11.11 6.80
N ARG A 264 -12.40 -11.10 8.12
CA ARG A 264 -13.64 -10.93 8.87
C ARG A 264 -13.39 -10.13 10.14
N GLU A 265 -14.05 -8.99 10.24
CA GLU A 265 -14.13 -8.19 11.47
C GLU A 265 -15.24 -8.70 12.38
N LYS A 266 -15.20 -8.35 13.66
CA LYS A 266 -16.13 -8.89 14.67
C LYS A 266 -17.57 -8.39 14.44
N GLU A 267 -17.69 -7.22 13.86
CA GLU A 267 -18.92 -6.46 13.66
C GLU A 267 -19.66 -6.86 12.36
N LEU A 268 -19.06 -7.71 11.51
CA LEU A 268 -19.68 -8.17 10.26
C LEU A 268 -20.76 -9.23 10.49
N LYS A 269 -21.83 -9.17 9.70
CA LYS A 269 -22.90 -10.19 9.71
C LYS A 269 -22.37 -11.58 9.35
N THR A 270 -23.10 -12.63 9.70
CA THR A 270 -22.71 -14.03 9.46
C THR A 270 -22.52 -14.38 7.97
N ASN A 271 -23.24 -13.70 7.08
CA ASN A 271 -23.14 -13.82 5.63
C ASN A 271 -22.15 -12.83 4.99
N GLN A 272 -21.43 -12.03 5.77
CA GLN A 272 -20.50 -11.02 5.29
C GLN A 272 -19.04 -11.39 5.57
N ILE A 273 -18.19 -11.14 4.58
CA ILE A 273 -16.73 -11.17 4.67
C ILE A 273 -16.17 -10.01 3.87
N ILE A 274 -14.91 -9.67 4.12
CA ILE A 274 -14.16 -8.77 3.26
C ILE A 274 -13.21 -9.63 2.43
N VAL A 275 -13.20 -9.41 1.12
CA VAL A 275 -12.24 -10.03 0.21
C VAL A 275 -11.30 -8.94 -0.27
N GLY A 276 -10.02 -9.08 0.04
CA GLY A 276 -9.06 -8.01 -0.17
C GLY A 276 -7.65 -8.49 -0.48
N ARG A 277 -6.81 -7.52 -0.79
CA ARG A 277 -5.36 -7.65 -0.97
C ARG A 277 -4.66 -6.52 -0.22
N PHE A 278 -3.39 -6.69 0.07
CA PHE A 278 -2.58 -5.61 0.66
C PHE A 278 -1.97 -4.77 -0.48
N ALA A 279 -2.31 -3.48 -0.51
CA ALA A 279 -1.69 -2.48 -1.39
C ALA A 279 -0.33 -2.07 -0.81
N VAL A 280 0.73 -2.16 -1.62
CA VAL A 280 2.10 -1.81 -1.23
C VAL A 280 2.64 -0.81 -2.23
N SER A 281 3.36 0.21 -1.76
CA SER A 281 3.99 1.17 -2.66
C SER A 281 5.49 0.93 -2.80
N CYS A 282 6.23 0.81 -1.71
CA CYS A 282 7.67 0.60 -1.72
C CYS A 282 8.10 -0.65 -0.93
N CYS A 283 7.48 -0.91 0.22
CA CYS A 283 7.85 -2.01 1.10
C CYS A 283 6.69 -2.44 2.01
N SER A 284 6.79 -3.63 2.61
CA SER A 284 5.75 -4.18 3.46
C SER A 284 5.36 -3.29 4.67
N ALA A 285 6.20 -2.33 5.06
CA ALA A 285 5.87 -1.37 6.10
C ALA A 285 4.71 -0.42 5.70
N ASP A 286 4.63 -0.06 4.42
CA ASP A 286 3.54 0.79 3.89
C ASP A 286 2.29 0.00 3.49
N ALA A 287 2.34 -1.33 3.63
CA ALA A 287 1.25 -2.23 3.25
C ALA A 287 -0.07 -1.79 3.88
N SER A 288 -1.05 -1.50 3.03
CA SER A 288 -2.37 -1.02 3.41
C SER A 288 -3.43 -2.00 2.91
N PRO A 289 -4.28 -2.55 3.79
CA PRO A 289 -5.30 -3.49 3.36
C PRO A 289 -6.37 -2.82 2.50
N TYR A 290 -6.73 -3.45 1.39
CA TYR A 290 -7.57 -2.87 0.35
C TYR A 290 -8.54 -3.94 -0.18
N GLY A 291 -9.85 -3.73 -0.05
CA GLY A 291 -10.80 -4.81 -0.33
C GLY A 291 -12.23 -4.36 -0.51
N VAL A 292 -13.11 -5.35 -0.66
CA VAL A 292 -14.52 -5.16 -0.94
C VAL A 292 -15.37 -5.99 0.02
N LEU A 293 -16.41 -5.37 0.58
CA LEU A 293 -17.42 -6.10 1.35
C LEU A 293 -18.14 -7.08 0.42
N THR A 294 -18.16 -8.35 0.81
CA THR A 294 -18.73 -9.44 0.01
C THR A 294 -19.77 -10.18 0.84
N GLU A 295 -20.97 -10.32 0.31
CA GLU A 295 -22.06 -11.08 0.90
C GLU A 295 -22.19 -12.44 0.21
N PHE A 296 -22.23 -13.51 1.00
CA PHE A 296 -22.46 -14.87 0.53
C PHE A 296 -23.18 -15.69 1.61
N PRO A 297 -24.21 -16.49 1.27
CA PRO A 297 -25.01 -17.22 2.28
C PRO A 297 -24.20 -18.09 3.23
N THR A 298 -23.08 -18.67 2.76
CA THR A 298 -22.20 -19.55 3.54
C THR A 298 -20.83 -18.92 3.83
N ALA A 299 -20.75 -17.58 3.87
CA ALA A 299 -19.50 -16.87 4.11
C ALA A 299 -18.84 -17.22 5.47
N ASN A 300 -19.59 -17.69 6.45
CA ASN A 300 -19.08 -18.17 7.75
C ASN A 300 -18.21 -19.42 7.67
N ASN A 301 -18.34 -20.21 6.61
CA ASN A 301 -17.55 -21.43 6.43
C ASN A 301 -16.16 -21.15 5.83
N LEU A 302 -15.90 -19.90 5.43
CA LEU A 302 -14.62 -19.50 4.86
C LEU A 302 -13.64 -19.12 5.97
N ALA A 303 -12.51 -19.82 6.00
CA ALA A 303 -11.45 -19.56 6.97
C ALA A 303 -10.77 -18.21 6.69
N LYS A 304 -10.43 -17.49 7.76
CA LYS A 304 -9.55 -16.31 7.70
C LYS A 304 -8.23 -16.67 6.99
N ASP A 305 -7.66 -15.74 6.25
CA ASP A 305 -6.42 -15.91 5.46
C ASP A 305 -6.50 -16.90 4.29
N SER A 306 -7.66 -17.54 4.06
CA SER A 306 -7.83 -18.36 2.87
C SER A 306 -7.99 -17.48 1.63
N TRP A 307 -7.38 -17.91 0.52
CA TRP A 307 -7.51 -17.22 -0.75
C TRP A 307 -8.73 -17.72 -1.50
N VAL A 308 -9.50 -16.78 -2.03
CA VAL A 308 -10.71 -17.07 -2.78
C VAL A 308 -10.76 -16.27 -4.08
N LYS A 309 -11.42 -16.85 -5.07
CA LYS A 309 -11.93 -16.16 -6.25
C LYS A 309 -13.43 -15.97 -6.07
N VAL A 310 -13.87 -14.72 -6.12
CA VAL A 310 -15.27 -14.33 -5.96
C VAL A 310 -15.80 -13.88 -7.32
N THR A 311 -16.93 -14.45 -7.73
CA THR A 311 -17.74 -13.96 -8.85
C THR A 311 -19.09 -13.52 -8.30
N GLY A 312 -19.57 -12.35 -8.72
CA GLY A 312 -20.84 -11.82 -8.20
C GLY A 312 -21.31 -10.58 -8.94
N THR A 313 -22.29 -9.91 -8.32
CA THR A 313 -22.89 -8.68 -8.83
C THR A 313 -22.57 -7.51 -7.91
N ILE A 314 -22.28 -6.36 -8.50
CA ILE A 314 -22.02 -5.12 -7.76
C ILE A 314 -23.35 -4.56 -7.23
N GLU A 315 -23.40 -4.27 -5.93
CA GLU A 315 -24.55 -3.68 -5.24
C GLU A 315 -24.12 -2.50 -4.37
N LYS A 316 -25.11 -1.69 -3.96
CA LYS A 316 -24.90 -0.64 -2.96
C LYS A 316 -24.67 -1.27 -1.60
N GLY A 317 -23.66 -0.79 -0.88
CA GLY A 317 -23.36 -1.18 0.48
C GLY A 317 -23.19 0.04 1.38
N ASN A 318 -23.21 -0.21 2.68
CA ASN A 318 -22.83 0.79 3.66
C ASN A 318 -21.93 0.11 4.69
N TYR A 319 -20.87 0.82 5.10
CA TYR A 319 -19.93 0.36 6.10
C TYR A 319 -19.43 1.52 6.95
N ASN A 320 -19.66 1.44 8.27
CA ASN A 320 -19.32 2.51 9.22
C ASN A 320 -19.81 3.90 8.76
N ASP A 321 -21.08 3.97 8.34
CA ASP A 321 -21.73 5.18 7.81
C ASP A 321 -21.15 5.71 6.49
N ASN A 322 -20.26 4.96 5.84
CA ASN A 322 -19.72 5.30 4.53
C ASN A 322 -20.44 4.51 3.43
N ASP A 323 -20.84 5.21 2.37
CA ASP A 323 -21.38 4.58 1.16
C ASP A 323 -20.27 3.91 0.36
N ILE A 324 -20.31 2.59 0.32
CA ILE A 324 -19.38 1.74 -0.43
C ILE A 324 -20.14 0.94 -1.49
N PHE A 325 -19.44 0.37 -2.45
CA PHE A 325 -20.00 -0.76 -3.19
C PHE A 325 -19.70 -2.06 -2.46
N LYS A 326 -20.58 -3.05 -2.62
CA LYS A 326 -20.39 -4.41 -2.12
C LYS A 326 -20.58 -5.40 -3.27
N ILE A 327 -20.15 -6.64 -3.06
CA ILE A 327 -20.38 -7.74 -4.00
C ILE A 327 -21.38 -8.71 -3.39
N HIS A 328 -22.50 -8.92 -4.08
CA HIS A 328 -23.36 -10.07 -3.83
C HIS A 328 -22.77 -11.26 -4.58
N ALA A 329 -22.07 -12.14 -3.88
CA ALA A 329 -21.36 -13.26 -4.50
C ALA A 329 -22.36 -14.33 -4.97
N THR A 330 -22.25 -14.72 -6.24
CA THR A 330 -22.95 -15.87 -6.79
C THR A 330 -22.10 -17.13 -6.68
N LYS A 331 -20.77 -16.98 -6.65
CA LYS A 331 -19.82 -18.08 -6.56
C LYS A 331 -18.56 -17.65 -5.79
N ILE A 332 -18.10 -18.50 -4.88
CA ILE A 332 -16.81 -18.36 -4.21
C ILE A 332 -16.04 -19.68 -4.36
N GLU A 333 -14.86 -19.62 -4.95
CA GLU A 333 -13.96 -20.76 -5.11
C GLU A 333 -12.69 -20.55 -4.28
N LYS A 334 -12.29 -21.54 -3.48
CA LYS A 334 -10.99 -21.50 -2.81
C LYS A 334 -9.88 -21.72 -3.83
N ILE A 335 -8.87 -20.87 -3.79
CA ILE A 335 -7.69 -20.93 -4.68
C ILE A 335 -6.41 -21.03 -3.82
N PRO A 336 -5.30 -21.54 -4.38
CA PRO A 336 -4.01 -21.41 -3.71
C PRO A 336 -3.62 -19.93 -3.57
N SER A 337 -2.83 -19.60 -2.55
CA SER A 337 -2.25 -18.27 -2.43
C SER A 337 -1.45 -17.92 -3.69
N PRO A 338 -1.64 -16.73 -4.28
CA PRO A 338 -0.83 -16.28 -5.40
C PRO A 338 0.63 -16.11 -4.98
N LYS A 339 1.54 -16.16 -5.96
CA LYS A 339 2.97 -15.90 -5.74
C LYS A 339 3.22 -14.52 -5.12
N SER A 340 2.49 -13.51 -5.59
CA SER A 340 2.45 -12.18 -4.98
C SER A 340 1.12 -11.97 -4.27
N PRO A 341 1.11 -11.81 -2.92
CA PRO A 341 -0.08 -11.49 -2.15
C PRO A 341 -0.45 -10.00 -2.24
N TYR A 342 0.46 -9.17 -2.74
CA TYR A 342 0.32 -7.72 -2.79
C TYR A 342 -0.19 -7.23 -4.15
N VAL A 343 -0.72 -6.03 -4.13
CA VAL A 343 -1.05 -5.21 -5.31
C VAL A 343 -0.33 -3.88 -5.20
N TYR A 344 -0.06 -3.25 -6.34
CA TYR A 344 0.75 -2.05 -6.44
C TYR A 344 -0.01 -1.00 -7.25
N PRO A 345 0.16 0.31 -6.94
CA PRO A 345 -0.39 1.37 -7.77
C PRO A 345 0.14 1.26 -9.20
N ASN A 346 -0.76 1.39 -10.18
CA ASN A 346 -0.42 1.44 -11.59
C ASN A 346 -0.69 2.83 -12.15
N PHE A 347 0.38 3.52 -12.54
CA PHE A 347 0.33 4.89 -13.08
C PHE A 347 -0.08 4.95 -14.56
N ASP A 348 -0.13 3.81 -15.24
CA ASP A 348 -0.63 3.71 -16.61
C ASP A 348 -1.52 2.45 -16.74
N PRO A 349 -2.76 2.48 -16.21
CA PRO A 349 -3.61 1.30 -16.14
C PRO A 349 -4.32 0.96 -17.47
N LEU A 350 -4.39 1.92 -18.41
CA LEU A 350 -5.14 1.75 -19.66
C LEU A 350 -4.58 0.65 -20.59
N PRO A 351 -3.25 0.51 -20.78
CA PRO A 351 -2.69 -0.59 -21.54
C PRO A 351 -3.01 -1.96 -20.95
N GLU A 352 -2.99 -2.10 -19.63
CA GLU A 352 -3.25 -3.38 -18.95
C GLU A 352 -4.72 -3.83 -19.05
N LEU A 353 -5.65 -2.88 -19.19
CA LEU A 353 -7.05 -3.18 -19.50
C LEU A 353 -7.22 -3.75 -20.90
N ASN A 354 -6.43 -3.28 -21.86
CA ASN A 354 -6.53 -3.69 -23.26
C ASN A 354 -5.70 -4.95 -23.58
N LYS A 355 -4.76 -5.33 -22.70
CA LYS A 355 -4.02 -6.59 -22.82
C LYS A 355 -4.97 -7.77 -22.52
N ASN A 356 -5.31 -8.49 -23.58
CA ASN A 356 -6.00 -9.79 -23.61
C ASN A 356 -7.52 -9.72 -23.35
N GLU A 357 -8.26 -9.40 -24.42
CA GLU A 357 -9.35 -10.28 -24.84
C GLU A 357 -8.77 -11.58 -25.42
#